data_AF-I0HLR7-F1
#
_entry.id   AF-I0HLR7-F1
#
_cell.length_a   1.000
_cell.length_b   1.000
_cell.length_c   1.000
_cell.angle_alpha   90.00
_cell.angle_beta   90.00
_cell.angle_gamma   90.00
#
_symmetry.space_group_name_H-M   'P 1'
#
loop_
_entity.id
_entity.type
_entity.pdbx_description
1 polymer ?
#
loop_
_entity_poly.entity_id
_entity_poly.type
_entity_poly.pdbx_seq_one_letter_code
_entity_poly.pdbx_strand_id
1 'polypeptide(L)'
;MPPDPADDAVRETLAFIRAHSSIRFIALPFFLGAIAALAKVYYDVGVPPSKTLVATTGLGLSVVAGTIEVVLSRNLIAWWRALDRHFAGAPHWRMVRAHRAPGALTAARWTLFLPYVAAFVFWLVQLVGCVAPAGRGGAVLVFALLLALLLCSGAGAVWRRAAQEPPSGT
;
A
#
# COMPACT_ATOMS: atom_id res chain seq x y z
N MET A 1 35.17 -16.95 -20.15
CA MET A 1 33.80 -17.50 -20.31
C MET A 1 32.85 -16.32 -20.31
N PRO A 2 32.06 -16.09 -21.36
CA PRO A 2 31.00 -15.08 -21.30
C PRO A 2 30.03 -15.43 -20.16
N PRO A 3 29.45 -14.43 -19.46
CA PRO A 3 28.45 -14.68 -18.42
C PRO A 3 27.27 -15.46 -19.01
N ASP A 4 26.71 -16.38 -18.21
CA ASP A 4 25.51 -17.12 -18.61
C ASP A 4 24.35 -16.12 -18.76
N PRO A 5 23.65 -16.07 -19.91
CA PRO A 5 22.51 -15.18 -20.10
C PRO A 5 21.41 -15.36 -19.03
N ALA A 6 21.32 -16.52 -18.38
CA ALA A 6 20.42 -16.74 -17.25
C ALA A 6 20.83 -15.95 -16.00
N ASP A 7 22.13 -15.82 -15.73
CA ASP A 7 22.65 -15.07 -14.58
C ASP A 7 22.46 -13.56 -14.76
N ASP A 8 22.59 -13.06 -15.99
CA ASP A 8 22.36 -11.65 -16.31
C ASP A 8 20.87 -11.28 -16.12
N ALA A 9 19.94 -12.12 -16.57
CA ALA A 9 18.50 -11.91 -16.38
C ALA A 9 18.10 -11.90 -14.88
N VAL A 10 18.74 -12.74 -14.07
CA VAL A 10 18.54 -12.75 -12.61
C VAL A 10 19.05 -11.45 -11.99
N ARG A 11 20.26 -11.01 -12.35
CA ARG A 11 20.86 -9.77 -11.83
C ARG A 11 19.99 -8.56 -12.17
N GLU A 12 19.51 -8.51 -13.41
CA GLU A 12 18.60 -7.46 -13.88
C GLU A 12 17.27 -7.48 -13.10
N THR A 13 16.68 -8.66 -12.90
CA THR A 13 15.45 -8.81 -12.10
C THR A 13 15.64 -8.33 -10.66
N LEU A 14 16.76 -8.68 -10.03
CA LEU A 14 17.10 -8.21 -8.68
C LEU A 14 17.31 -6.69 -8.64
N ALA A 15 17.96 -6.11 -9.65
CA ALA A 15 18.12 -4.67 -9.80
C ALA A 15 16.75 -3.97 -9.94
N PHE A 16 15.84 -4.50 -10.76
CA PHE A 16 14.48 -3.98 -10.91
C PHE A 16 13.70 -4.00 -9.61
N ILE A 17 13.76 -5.11 -8.88
CA ILE A 17 13.12 -5.22 -7.57
C ILE A 17 13.66 -4.16 -6.59
N ARG A 18 14.97 -3.96 -6.56
CA ARG A 18 15.61 -2.97 -5.68
C ARG A 18 15.15 -1.56 -6.04
N ALA A 19 15.22 -1.20 -7.33
CA ALA A 19 14.78 0.10 -7.82
C ALA A 19 13.30 0.36 -7.50
N HIS A 20 12.43 -0.62 -7.74
CA HIS A 20 10.99 -0.51 -7.43
C HIS A 20 10.71 -0.40 -5.94
N SER A 21 11.51 -1.03 -5.10
CA SER A 21 11.39 -0.88 -3.65
C SER A 21 11.80 0.53 -3.21
N SER A 22 12.90 1.06 -3.74
CA SER A 22 13.40 2.42 -3.44
C SER A 22 12.45 3.53 -3.88
N ILE A 23 11.82 3.40 -5.05
CA ILE A 23 10.86 4.39 -5.57
C ILE A 23 9.74 4.65 -4.56
N ARG A 24 9.25 3.61 -3.86
CA ARG A 24 8.17 3.77 -2.86
C ARG A 24 8.60 4.59 -1.66
N PHE A 25 9.81 4.36 -1.14
CA PHE A 25 10.35 5.11 -0.02
C PHE A 25 10.61 6.58 -0.36
N ILE A 26 10.89 6.87 -1.64
CA ILE A 26 11.04 8.24 -2.13
C ILE A 26 9.67 8.88 -2.36
N ALA A 27 8.73 8.19 -3.00
CA ALA A 27 7.43 8.75 -3.39
C ALA A 27 6.51 9.03 -2.19
N LEU A 28 6.55 8.18 -1.16
CA LEU A 28 5.68 8.29 0.01
C LEU A 28 5.80 9.66 0.74
N PRO A 29 7.00 10.18 1.09
CA PRO A 29 7.10 11.49 1.73
C PRO A 29 6.59 12.64 0.85
N PHE A 30 6.74 12.57 -0.48
CA PHE A 30 6.15 13.57 -1.37
C PHE A 30 4.63 13.52 -1.33
N PHE A 31 4.04 12.33 -1.36
CA PHE A 31 2.60 12.16 -1.20
C PHE A 31 2.10 12.73 0.13
N LEU A 32 2.75 12.38 1.24
CA LEU A 32 2.39 12.89 2.56
C LEU A 32 2.51 14.41 2.66
N GLY A 33 3.56 14.99 2.07
CA GLY A 33 3.74 16.44 1.99
C GLY A 33 2.62 17.13 1.20
N ALA A 34 2.22 16.56 0.05
CA ALA A 34 1.12 17.07 -0.76
C ALA A 34 -0.22 17.01 -0.01
N ILE A 35 -0.50 15.91 0.69
CA ILE A 35 -1.71 15.75 1.49
C ILE A 35 -1.72 16.73 2.67
N ALA A 36 -0.59 16.93 3.35
CA ALA A 36 -0.47 17.90 4.44
C ALA A 36 -0.68 19.34 3.94
N ALA A 37 -0.13 19.69 2.77
CA ALA A 37 -0.36 21.00 2.15
C ALA A 37 -1.83 21.22 1.80
N LEU A 38 -2.49 20.22 1.21
CA LEU A 38 -3.93 20.27 0.92
C LEU A 38 -4.76 20.39 2.20
N ALA A 39 -4.41 19.65 3.26
CA ALA A 39 -5.10 19.74 4.54
C ALA A 39 -4.96 21.13 5.17
N LYS A 40 -3.77 21.74 5.09
CA LYS A 40 -3.56 23.12 5.52
C LYS A 40 -4.51 24.07 4.77
N VAL A 41 -4.55 24.00 3.44
CA VAL A 41 -5.44 24.84 2.63
C VAL A 41 -6.92 24.59 2.95
N TYR A 42 -7.32 23.34 3.22
CA TYR A 42 -8.70 22.99 3.56
C TYR A 42 -9.20 23.64 4.87
N TYR A 43 -8.32 23.75 5.86
CA TYR A 43 -8.65 24.30 7.19
C TYR A 43 -8.30 25.77 7.36
N ASP A 44 -7.59 26.38 6.42
CA ASP A 44 -7.20 27.79 6.51
C ASP A 44 -8.41 28.72 6.31
N VAL A 45 -8.67 29.59 7.29
CA VAL A 45 -9.82 30.50 7.33
C VAL A 45 -9.41 31.82 6.69
N GLY A 46 -9.20 31.82 5.37
CA GLY A 46 -8.78 33.04 4.67
C GLY A 46 -8.45 32.89 3.19
N VAL A 47 -8.28 31.66 2.69
CA VAL A 47 -7.94 31.40 1.29
C VAL A 47 -9.06 30.62 0.63
N PRO A 48 -9.76 31.16 -0.39
CA PRO A 48 -10.71 30.38 -1.18
C PRO A 48 -9.92 29.59 -2.23
N PRO A 49 -9.78 28.28 -2.03
CA PRO A 49 -10.49 27.38 -2.92
C PRO A 49 -11.73 26.82 -2.23
N SER A 50 -12.72 26.43 -3.05
CA SER A 50 -13.88 25.67 -2.57
C SER A 50 -13.38 24.44 -1.79
N LYS A 51 -13.82 24.26 -0.54
CA LYS A 51 -13.48 23.09 0.29
C LYS A 51 -13.76 21.77 -0.43
N THR A 52 -14.83 21.74 -1.23
CA THR A 52 -15.17 20.62 -2.10
C THR A 52 -14.09 20.32 -3.13
N LEU A 53 -13.49 21.35 -3.75
CA LEU A 53 -12.41 21.20 -4.72
C LEU A 53 -11.14 20.64 -4.06
N VAL A 54 -10.79 21.13 -2.87
CA VAL A 54 -9.63 20.63 -2.11
C VAL A 54 -9.84 19.18 -1.71
N ALA A 55 -11.03 18.85 -1.18
CA ALA A 55 -11.37 17.49 -0.80
C ALA A 55 -11.37 16.52 -1.98
N THR A 56 -11.93 16.93 -3.13
CA THR A 56 -11.92 16.14 -4.36
C THR A 56 -10.50 15.92 -4.88
N THR A 57 -9.65 16.95 -4.83
CA THR A 57 -8.23 16.85 -5.21
C THR A 57 -7.49 15.86 -4.31
N GLY A 58 -7.67 15.95 -2.98
CA GLY A 58 -7.06 15.02 -2.04
C GLY A 58 -7.52 13.57 -2.24
N LEU A 59 -8.80 13.37 -2.55
CA LEU A 59 -9.38 12.07 -2.93
C LEU A 59 -8.74 11.53 -4.21
N GLY A 60 -8.69 12.32 -5.27
CA GLY A 60 -8.10 11.95 -6.56
C GLY A 60 -6.63 11.57 -6.42
N LEU A 61 -5.85 12.37 -5.68
CA LEU A 61 -4.44 12.09 -5.41
C LEU A 61 -4.26 10.76 -4.67
N SER A 62 -5.14 10.47 -3.70
CA SER A 62 -5.10 9.23 -2.92
C SER A 62 -5.45 8.00 -3.77
N VAL A 63 -6.39 8.12 -4.72
CA VAL A 63 -6.73 7.06 -5.68
C VAL A 63 -5.57 6.78 -6.64
N VAL A 64 -4.97 7.83 -7.21
CA VAL A 64 -3.83 7.69 -8.13
C VAL A 64 -2.65 7.04 -7.41
N ALA A 65 -2.27 7.53 -6.23
CA ALA A 65 -1.18 6.98 -5.44
C ALA A 65 -1.44 5.52 -5.03
N GLY A 66 -2.66 5.22 -4.55
CA GLY A 66 -3.06 3.86 -4.22
C GLY A 66 -3.01 2.90 -5.41
N THR A 67 -3.43 3.35 -6.59
CA THR A 67 -3.38 2.55 -7.84
C THR A 67 -1.94 2.23 -8.22
N ILE A 68 -1.06 3.23 -8.20
CA ILE A 68 0.37 3.04 -8.48
C ILE A 68 0.96 2.02 -7.49
N GLU A 69 0.69 2.16 -6.19
CA GLU A 69 1.19 1.24 -5.16
C GLU A 69 0.68 -0.20 -5.36
N VAL A 70 -0.57 -0.39 -5.79
CA VAL A 70 -1.13 -1.71 -6.13
C VAL A 70 -0.40 -2.32 -7.34
N VAL A 71 -0.19 -1.55 -8.41
CA VAL A 71 0.51 -2.02 -9.61
C VAL A 71 1.95 -2.41 -9.28
N LEU A 72 2.68 -1.52 -8.58
CA LEU A 72 4.03 -1.79 -8.14
C LEU A 72 4.08 -3.06 -7.27
N SER A 73 3.11 -3.24 -6.38
CA SER A 73 3.03 -4.41 -5.49
C SER A 73 2.80 -5.70 -6.24
N ARG A 74 1.91 -5.70 -7.24
CA ARG A 74 1.64 -6.88 -8.08
C ARG A 74 2.88 -7.28 -8.89
N ASN A 75 3.57 -6.32 -9.50
CA ASN A 75 4.78 -6.58 -10.28
C ASN A 75 5.91 -7.14 -9.40
N LEU A 76 6.12 -6.54 -8.23
CA LEU A 76 7.14 -7.00 -7.29
C LEU A 76 6.87 -8.44 -6.82
N ILE A 77 5.61 -8.80 -6.54
CA ILE A 77 5.22 -10.17 -6.21
C ILE A 77 5.49 -11.13 -7.38
N ALA A 78 5.16 -10.72 -8.61
CA ALA A 78 5.39 -11.55 -9.79
C ALA A 78 6.88 -11.85 -9.99
N TRP A 79 7.74 -10.84 -9.87
CA TRP A 79 9.20 -11.01 -9.98
C TRP A 79 9.78 -11.87 -8.86
N TRP A 80 9.32 -11.69 -7.62
CA TRP A 80 9.75 -12.55 -6.51
C TRP A 80 9.34 -14.01 -6.72
N ARG A 81 8.12 -14.27 -7.20
CA ARG A 81 7.68 -15.63 -7.53
C ARG A 81 8.49 -16.23 -8.68
N ALA A 82 8.93 -15.42 -9.65
CA ALA A 82 9.80 -15.89 -10.73
C ALA A 82 11.17 -16.33 -10.18
N LEU A 83 11.79 -15.51 -9.31
CA LEU A 83 13.06 -15.85 -8.66
C LEU A 83 12.94 -17.07 -7.75
N ASP A 84 11.86 -17.18 -6.97
CA ASP A 84 11.63 -18.34 -6.09
C ASP A 84 11.51 -19.66 -6.87
N ARG A 85 10.91 -19.63 -8.05
CA ARG A 85 10.84 -20.79 -8.95
C ARG A 85 12.20 -21.11 -9.56
N HIS A 86 12.97 -20.10 -9.96
CA HIS A 86 14.30 -20.27 -10.55
C HIS A 86 15.31 -20.86 -9.54
N PHE A 87 15.28 -20.40 -8.29
CA PHE A 87 16.16 -20.86 -7.21
C PHE A 87 15.52 -21.93 -6.30
N ALA A 88 14.55 -22.68 -6.82
CA ALA A 88 13.94 -23.77 -6.08
C ALA A 88 15.00 -24.84 -5.75
N GLY A 89 15.26 -25.05 -4.44
CA GLY A 89 16.25 -26.03 -3.95
C GLY A 89 17.63 -25.48 -3.64
N ALA A 90 17.96 -24.25 -4.05
CA ALA A 90 19.27 -23.66 -3.80
C ALA A 90 19.48 -23.35 -2.29
N PRO A 91 20.57 -23.83 -1.65
CA PRO A 91 20.78 -23.68 -0.21
C PRO A 91 20.99 -22.22 0.21
N HIS A 92 21.71 -21.42 -0.60
CA HIS A 92 21.92 -20.00 -0.34
C HIS A 92 20.62 -19.18 -0.44
N TRP A 93 19.62 -19.66 -1.18
CA TRP A 93 18.32 -19.00 -1.33
C TRP A 93 17.37 -19.22 -0.14
N ARG A 94 17.67 -20.18 0.76
CA ARG A 94 16.88 -20.42 1.98
C ARG A 94 16.91 -19.21 2.92
N MET A 95 18.06 -18.57 3.07
CA MET A 95 18.21 -17.37 3.92
C MET A 95 17.43 -16.18 3.36
N VAL A 96 17.42 -16.02 2.03
CA VAL A 96 16.63 -15.00 1.33
C VAL A 96 15.13 -15.24 1.51
N ARG A 97 14.69 -16.50 1.42
CA ARG A 97 13.30 -16.90 1.71
C ARG A 97 12.90 -16.67 3.16
N ALA A 98 13.78 -16.94 4.13
CA ALA A 98 13.51 -16.74 5.55
C ALA A 98 13.26 -15.25 5.90
N HIS A 99 14.04 -14.33 5.32
CA HIS A 99 13.82 -12.88 5.46
C HIS A 99 12.55 -12.39 4.74
N ARG A 100 11.95 -13.26 3.93
CA ARG A 100 10.77 -12.99 3.10
C ARG A 100 9.58 -13.85 3.52
N ALA A 101 9.58 -14.32 4.77
CA ALA A 101 8.44 -15.02 5.34
C ALA A 101 7.13 -14.28 4.99
N PRO A 102 6.08 -15.00 4.58
CA PRO A 102 4.86 -14.39 4.02
C PRO A 102 4.23 -13.34 4.93
N GLY A 103 4.48 -13.38 6.24
CA GLY A 103 4.09 -12.34 7.20
C GLY A 103 4.82 -11.01 7.02
N ALA A 104 6.16 -11.01 6.93
CA ALA A 104 6.97 -9.79 6.89
C ALA A 104 6.76 -8.96 5.62
N LEU A 105 6.67 -9.62 4.45
CA LEU A 105 6.35 -8.95 3.18
C LEU A 105 4.92 -8.41 3.16
N THR A 106 3.97 -9.14 3.75
CA THR A 106 2.58 -8.68 3.85
C THR A 106 2.48 -7.47 4.79
N ALA A 107 3.18 -7.50 5.93
CA ALA A 107 3.25 -6.39 6.87
C ALA A 107 3.89 -5.15 6.24
N ALA A 108 5.06 -5.29 5.62
CA ALA A 108 5.74 -4.17 4.94
C ALA A 108 4.87 -3.55 3.83
N ARG A 109 4.13 -4.37 3.07
CA ARG A 109 3.17 -3.88 2.08
C ARG A 109 2.06 -3.07 2.72
N TRP A 110 1.48 -3.56 3.82
CA TRP A 110 0.43 -2.82 4.52
C TRP A 110 0.96 -1.52 5.11
N THR A 111 2.17 -1.50 5.67
CA THR A 111 2.79 -0.28 6.18
C THR A 111 2.95 0.79 5.10
N LEU A 112 3.29 0.40 3.87
CA LEU A 112 3.39 1.32 2.74
C LEU A 112 2.03 1.72 2.16
N PHE A 113 1.03 0.83 2.23
CA PHE A 113 -0.29 1.07 1.65
C PHE A 113 -1.22 1.89 2.56
N LEU A 114 -1.08 1.72 3.88
CA LEU A 114 -1.94 2.32 4.90
C LEU A 114 -2.06 3.84 4.79
N PRO A 115 -0.98 4.62 4.52
CA PRO A 115 -1.08 6.07 4.40
C PRO A 115 -1.98 6.53 3.26
N TYR A 116 -1.95 5.84 2.11
CA TYR A 116 -2.81 6.16 0.96
C TYR A 116 -4.28 5.91 1.27
N VAL A 117 -4.57 4.80 1.96
CA VAL A 117 -5.93 4.44 2.38
C VAL A 117 -6.45 5.41 3.45
N ALA A 118 -5.62 5.75 4.44
CA ALA A 118 -5.98 6.72 5.47
C ALA A 118 -6.28 8.09 4.86
N ALA A 119 -5.45 8.56 3.93
CA ALA A 119 -5.68 9.80 3.20
C ALA A 119 -6.98 9.74 2.37
N PHE A 120 -7.22 8.64 1.64
CA PHE A 120 -8.45 8.43 0.88
C PHE A 120 -9.69 8.53 1.78
N VAL A 121 -9.70 7.81 2.90
CA VAL A 121 -10.82 7.82 3.86
C VAL A 121 -11.01 9.21 4.46
N PHE A 122 -9.92 9.87 4.86
CA PHE A 122 -9.95 11.23 5.38
C PHE A 122 -10.62 12.19 4.39
N TRP A 123 -10.17 12.20 3.13
CA TRP A 123 -10.72 13.10 2.11
C TRP A 123 -12.15 12.77 1.73
N LEU A 124 -12.52 11.48 1.72
CA LEU A 124 -13.89 11.06 1.49
C LEU A 124 -14.83 11.54 2.60
N VAL A 125 -14.42 11.46 3.86
CA VAL A 125 -15.17 12.01 5.00
C VAL A 125 -15.36 13.51 4.84
N GLN A 126 -14.30 14.25 4.47
CA GLN A 126 -14.40 15.69 4.24
C GLN A 126 -15.32 16.04 3.07
N LEU A 127 -15.24 15.29 1.96
CA LEU A 127 -16.09 15.50 0.79
C LEU A 127 -17.57 15.23 1.12
N VAL A 128 -17.87 14.13 1.81
CA VAL A 128 -19.22 13.82 2.29
C VAL A 128 -19.73 14.93 3.21
N GLY A 129 -18.89 15.46 4.10
CA GLY A 129 -19.23 16.58 4.97
C GLY A 129 -19.52 17.90 4.21
N CYS A 130 -18.94 18.08 3.02
CA CYS A 130 -19.22 19.24 2.17
C CYS A 130 -20.53 19.09 1.37
N VAL A 131 -20.95 17.86 1.06
CA VAL A 131 -22.08 17.58 0.15
C VAL A 131 -23.35 17.18 0.92
N ALA A 132 -23.22 16.59 2.10
CA ALA A 132 -24.37 16.18 2.90
C ALA A 132 -25.02 17.39 3.60
N PRO A 133 -26.30 17.69 3.35
CA PRO A 133 -27.01 18.73 4.09
C PRO A 133 -27.11 18.32 5.56
N ALA A 134 -26.53 19.15 6.44
CA ALA A 134 -26.72 19.18 7.89
C ALA A 134 -27.10 17.83 8.56
N GLY A 135 -26.17 16.87 8.58
CA GLY A 135 -26.34 15.63 9.32
C GLY A 135 -25.00 14.96 9.61
N ARG A 136 -24.42 15.21 10.79
CA ARG A 136 -23.14 14.61 11.26
C ARG A 136 -23.12 13.06 11.19
N GLY A 137 -24.27 12.41 11.04
CA GLY A 137 -24.39 10.95 10.96
C GLY A 137 -23.86 10.31 9.67
N GLY A 138 -23.95 10.99 8.51
CA GLY A 138 -23.56 10.38 7.23
C GLY A 138 -22.06 10.12 7.09
N ALA A 139 -21.25 11.10 7.50
CA ALA A 139 -19.79 11.00 7.47
C ALA A 139 -19.25 9.96 8.48
N VAL A 140 -19.88 9.86 9.65
CA VAL A 140 -19.54 8.86 10.69
C VAL A 140 -19.90 7.45 10.22
N LEU A 141 -21.04 7.27 9.55
CA LEU A 141 -21.46 5.98 9.03
C LEU A 141 -20.52 5.49 7.91
N VAL A 142 -20.15 6.36 6.98
CA VAL A 142 -19.19 6.04 5.90
C VAL A 142 -17.81 5.73 6.48
N PHE A 143 -17.33 6.51 7.45
CA PHE A 143 -16.06 6.23 8.14
C PHE A 143 -16.10 4.88 8.88
N ALA A 144 -17.19 4.58 9.59
CA ALA A 144 -17.36 3.31 10.29
C ALA A 144 -17.43 2.11 9.33
N LEU A 145 -18.11 2.26 8.19
CA LEU A 145 -18.19 1.22 7.16
C LEU A 145 -16.84 0.97 6.48
N LEU A 146 -16.08 2.03 6.17
CA LEU A 146 -14.76 1.90 5.56
C LEU A 146 -13.73 1.34 6.56
N LEU A 147 -13.78 1.76 7.82
CA LEU A 147 -12.95 1.19 8.88
C LEU A 147 -13.29 -0.29 9.12
N ALA A 148 -14.57 -0.64 9.15
CA ALA A 148 -15.02 -2.04 9.23
C ALA A 148 -14.55 -2.86 8.02
N LEU A 149 -14.67 -2.34 6.80
CA LEU A 149 -14.18 -3.01 5.58
C LEU A 149 -12.67 -3.18 5.59
N LEU A 150 -11.91 -2.20 6.08
CA LEU A 150 -10.45 -2.31 6.25
C LEU A 150 -10.08 -3.38 7.28
N LEU A 151 -10.76 -3.38 8.43
CA LEU A 151 -10.52 -4.36 9.49
C LEU A 151 -10.92 -5.77 9.03
N CYS A 152 -12.03 -5.93 8.32
CA CYS A 152 -12.47 -7.22 7.79
C CYS A 152 -11.56 -7.74 6.66
N SER A 153 -11.01 -6.87 5.81
CA SER A 153 -10.11 -7.26 4.72
C SER A 153 -8.67 -7.52 5.19
N GLY A 154 -8.20 -6.82 6.24
CA GLY A 154 -6.90 -7.04 6.87
C GLY A 154 -6.89 -8.22 7.84
N ALA A 155 -7.86 -8.29 8.77
CA ALA A 155 -7.92 -9.35 9.78
C ALA A 155 -8.34 -10.70 9.18
N GLY A 156 -9.25 -10.72 8.21
CA GLY A 156 -9.73 -11.96 7.59
C GLY A 156 -8.68 -12.72 6.78
N ALA A 157 -7.61 -12.06 6.33
CA ALA A 157 -6.49 -12.71 5.64
C ALA A 157 -5.41 -13.22 6.62
N VAL A 158 -5.23 -12.51 7.75
CA VAL A 158 -4.30 -12.91 8.82
C VAL A 158 -4.86 -14.11 9.60
N TRP A 159 -6.15 -14.09 9.94
CA TRP A 159 -6.81 -15.16 10.69
C TRP A 159 -6.95 -16.47 9.88
N ARG A 160 -7.22 -16.37 8.58
CA ARG A 160 -7.25 -17.55 7.69
C ARG A 160 -5.89 -18.23 7.51
N ARG A 161 -4.77 -17.50 7.65
CA ARG A 161 -3.43 -18.11 7.66
C ARG A 161 -3.10 -18.74 9.01
N ALA A 162 -3.44 -18.09 10.13
CA ALA A 162 -3.24 -18.66 11.45
C ALA A 162 -4.05 -19.95 11.69
N ALA A 163 -5.21 -20.11 11.04
CA ALA A 163 -6.02 -21.32 11.08
C ALA A 163 -5.57 -22.44 10.11
N GLN A 164 -4.58 -22.18 9.24
CA GLN A 164 -4.07 -23.14 8.26
C GLN A 164 -2.66 -23.65 8.57
N GLU A 165 -1.98 -23.10 9.58
CA GLU A 165 -0.75 -23.69 10.11
C GLU A 165 -1.16 -24.83 11.06
N PRO A 166 -0.86 -26.11 10.76
CA PRO A 166 -1.06 -27.16 11.73
C PRO A 166 -0.18 -26.86 12.95
N PRO A 167 -0.62 -27.20 14.18
CA PRO A 167 0.22 -27.05 15.36
C PRO A 167 1.54 -27.77 15.07
N SER A 168 2.64 -27.04 15.15
CA SER A 168 3.98 -27.59 15.06
C SER A 168 4.11 -28.61 16.19
N GLY A 169 3.93 -29.89 15.84
CA GLY A 169 4.15 -31.02 16.73
C GLY A 169 5.61 -31.02 17.18
N THR A 170 5.76 -31.01 18.51
CA THR A 170 6.84 -31.59 19.34
C THR A 170 8.11 -32.02 18.64
#